data_AF-A0A3C1GMT4-F1
#
_entry.id   AF-A0A3C1GMT4-F1
#
_cell.length_a   1.000
_cell.length_b   1.000
_cell.length_c   1.000
_cell.angle_alpha   90.00
_cell.angle_beta   90.00
_cell.angle_gamma   90.00
#
_symmetry.space_group_name_H-M   'P 1'
#
loop_
_entity.id
_entity.type
_entity.pdbx_description
1 polymer ?
#
loop_
_entity_poly.entity_id
_entity_poly.type
_entity_poly.pdbx_seq_one_letter_code
_entity_poly.pdbx_strand_id
1 'polypeptide(L)'
;MLPGWDIRIASYFTHPGAAAKYEYDFGDGWEHEITLEATVPRQKGMRYPCCLGGERACPPEDCGGVGGYEDLMAVMRDPTHEEYESTLRWLGGRFDPERFNPKMVKFDHPGKRWDVAFGKPVQSRRRGGRRTSSRGGGP
;
A
#
# COMPACT_ATOMS: atom_id res chain seq x y z
N MET A 1 12.26 -14.41 8.17
CA MET A 1 11.38 -13.26 7.91
C MET A 1 10.76 -12.84 9.22
N LEU A 2 11.03 -11.63 9.71
CA LEU A 2 10.45 -11.12 10.95
C LEU A 2 9.15 -10.36 10.62
N PRO A 3 8.13 -10.41 11.49
CA PRO A 3 6.89 -9.68 11.24
C PRO A 3 7.15 -8.17 11.30
N GLY A 4 6.83 -7.45 10.23
CA GLY A 4 7.09 -6.01 10.12
C GLY A 4 6.36 -5.13 11.14
N TRP A 5 5.37 -5.68 11.87
CA TRP A 5 4.63 -4.96 12.92
C TRP A 5 5.28 -5.01 14.31
N ASP A 6 6.21 -5.95 14.54
CA ASP A 6 6.85 -6.13 15.85
C ASP A 6 8.12 -5.25 15.97
N ILE A 7 8.67 -4.83 14.83
CA ILE A 7 9.92 -4.06 14.77
C ILE A 7 9.64 -2.65 14.28
N ARG A 8 10.04 -1.66 15.08
CA ARG A 8 9.90 -0.26 14.72
C ARG A 8 10.96 0.14 13.70
N ILE A 9 10.54 0.89 12.66
CA ILE A 9 11.46 1.49 11.68
C ILE A 9 12.53 2.38 12.35
N ALA A 10 12.18 3.02 13.47
CA ALA A 10 13.07 3.87 14.25
C ALA A 10 14.28 3.12 14.85
N SER A 11 14.22 1.79 14.94
CA SER A 11 15.36 0.98 15.40
C SER A 11 16.45 0.83 14.33
N TYR A 12 16.12 1.04 13.05
CA TYR A 12 17.05 0.92 11.92
C TYR A 12 17.44 2.28 11.36
N PHE A 13 16.47 3.17 11.19
CA PHE A 13 16.69 4.53 10.67
C PHE A 13 17.07 5.49 11.81
N THR A 14 18.31 5.38 12.28
CA THR A 14 18.79 6.11 13.48
C THR A 14 19.45 7.45 13.17
N HIS A 15 19.89 7.67 11.93
CA HIS A 15 20.56 8.89 11.48
C HIS A 15 20.27 9.16 10.00
N PRO A 16 20.33 10.42 9.54
CA PRO A 16 20.26 10.76 8.13
C PRO A 16 21.25 9.96 7.28
N GLY A 17 20.80 9.46 6.14
CA GLY A 17 21.57 8.58 5.25
C GLY A 17 21.45 7.08 5.57
N ALA A 18 20.85 6.69 6.70
CA ALA A 18 20.48 5.29 6.92
C ALA A 18 19.50 4.83 5.83
N ALA A 19 19.79 3.70 5.20
CA ALA A 19 19.05 3.20 4.04
C ALA A 19 18.63 1.73 4.22
N ALA A 20 17.56 1.34 3.55
CA ALA A 20 17.10 -0.04 3.44
C ALA A 20 16.63 -0.33 2.00
N LYS A 21 16.74 -1.59 1.58
CA LYS A 21 16.10 -2.08 0.37
C LYS A 21 14.79 -2.76 0.72
N TYR A 22 13.74 -2.47 -0.05
CA TYR A 22 12.42 -3.07 0.07
C TYR A 22 12.05 -3.70 -1.26
N GLU A 23 11.99 -5.03 -1.28
CA GLU A 23 11.49 -5.78 -2.42
C GLU A 23 9.96 -5.93 -2.30
N TYR A 24 9.26 -5.51 -3.35
CA TYR A 24 7.82 -5.63 -3.52
C TYR A 24 7.54 -6.54 -4.71
N ASP A 25 6.49 -7.36 -4.58
CA ASP A 25 6.08 -8.34 -5.58
C ASP A 25 7.23 -9.28 -6.02
N PHE A 26 7.33 -10.45 -5.39
CA PHE A 26 8.37 -11.43 -5.73
C PHE A 26 8.20 -12.08 -7.13
N GLY A 27 7.11 -11.77 -7.85
CA GLY A 27 7.00 -12.09 -9.27
C GLY A 27 7.82 -11.13 -10.12
N ASP A 28 7.50 -9.85 -10.05
CA ASP A 28 8.12 -8.78 -10.86
C ASP A 28 9.45 -8.27 -10.28
N GLY A 29 9.71 -8.50 -8.99
CA GLY A 29 10.97 -8.17 -8.32
C GLY A 29 11.23 -6.67 -8.17
N TRP A 30 10.21 -5.87 -7.83
CA TRP A 30 10.38 -4.43 -7.67
C TRP A 30 11.25 -4.10 -6.45
N GLU A 31 12.41 -3.49 -6.68
CA GLU A 31 13.28 -3.02 -5.59
C GLU A 31 13.11 -1.51 -5.34
N HIS A 32 12.79 -1.14 -4.10
CA HIS A 32 12.77 0.24 -3.63
C HIS A 32 13.93 0.49 -2.67
N GLU A 33 14.65 1.59 -2.86
CA GLU A 33 15.57 2.13 -1.85
C GLU A 33 14.81 3.12 -0.96
N ILE A 34 14.90 2.93 0.36
CA ILE A 34 14.28 3.78 1.37
C ILE A 34 15.38 4.40 2.20
N THR A 35 15.51 5.72 2.15
CA THR A 35 16.56 6.47 2.86
C THR A 35 15.93 7.46 3.84
N LEU A 36 16.44 7.49 5.08
CA LEU A 36 16.09 8.54 6.04
C LEU A 36 16.86 9.82 5.69
N GLU A 37 16.16 10.83 5.17
CA GLU A 37 16.79 12.12 4.86
C GLU A 37 16.92 13.03 6.09
N ALA A 38 15.88 13.06 6.93
CA ALA A 38 15.86 13.91 8.12
C ALA A 38 14.86 13.40 9.17
N THR A 39 15.17 13.66 10.44
CA THR A 39 14.24 13.50 11.56
C THR A 39 13.86 14.89 12.07
N VAL A 40 12.59 15.26 11.89
CA VAL A 40 12.08 16.58 12.27
C VAL A 40 11.03 16.48 13.36
N PRO A 41 10.85 17.53 14.19
CA PRO A 41 9.74 17.58 15.14
C PRO A 41 8.40 17.42 14.45
N ARG A 42 7.48 16.68 15.08
CA ARG A 42 6.13 16.49 14.56
C ARG A 42 5.41 17.84 14.44
N GLN A 43 4.88 18.14 13.26
CA GLN A 43 4.12 19.36 13.03
C GLN A 43 2.71 19.26 13.60
N LYS A 44 2.31 20.23 14.42
CA LYS A 44 0.95 20.32 14.96
C LYS A 44 -0.07 20.54 13.83
N GLY A 45 -1.16 19.78 13.86
CA GLY A 45 -2.23 19.88 12.86
C GLY A 45 -2.00 19.07 11.58
N MET A 46 -0.79 18.54 11.35
CA MET A 46 -0.53 17.69 10.19
C MET A 46 -0.99 16.24 10.44
N ARG A 47 -1.63 15.64 9.43
CA ARG A 47 -1.98 14.21 9.42
C ARG A 47 -0.86 13.44 8.72
N TYR A 48 -0.38 12.38 9.36
CA TYR A 48 0.67 11.52 8.83
C TYR A 48 0.12 10.10 8.56
N PRO A 49 0.71 9.35 7.63
CA PRO A 49 1.75 9.77 6.68
C PRO A 49 1.23 10.78 5.64
N CYS A 50 2.14 11.54 5.03
CA CYS A 50 1.85 12.49 3.95
C CYS A 50 2.93 12.40 2.88
N CYS A 51 2.53 12.53 1.62
CA CYS A 51 3.44 12.60 0.48
C CYS A 51 3.77 14.07 0.24
N LEU A 52 5.04 14.43 0.38
CA LEU A 52 5.50 15.81 0.20
C LEU A 52 5.84 16.12 -1.26
N GLY A 53 6.23 15.11 -2.03
CA GLY A 53 6.66 15.24 -3.41
C GLY A 53 6.98 13.88 -4.03
N GLY A 54 7.42 13.92 -5.27
CA GLY A 54 7.76 12.77 -6.10
C GLY A 54 7.73 13.16 -7.57
N GLU A 55 8.14 12.23 -8.42
CA GLU A 55 8.22 12.41 -9.86
C GLU A 55 7.90 11.10 -10.57
N ARG A 56 7.40 11.23 -11.80
CA ARG A 56 7.04 10.14 -12.70
C ARG A 56 5.92 9.23 -12.18
N ALA A 57 5.24 8.56 -13.09
CA ALA A 57 4.21 7.59 -12.74
C ALA A 57 4.87 6.32 -12.18
N CYS A 58 4.17 5.66 -11.26
CA CYS A 58 4.54 4.31 -10.84
C CYS A 58 4.42 3.36 -12.05
N PRO A 59 5.37 2.41 -12.23
CA PRO A 59 5.18 1.32 -13.19
C PRO A 59 3.82 0.65 -12.97
N PRO A 60 3.10 0.27 -14.03
CA PRO A 60 1.89 -0.52 -13.90
C PRO A 60 2.19 -1.83 -13.17
N GLU A 61 1.27 -2.25 -12.28
CA GLU A 61 1.35 -3.57 -11.65
C GLU A 61 1.36 -4.66 -12.73
N ASP A 62 2.04 -5.78 -12.44
CA ASP A 62 2.15 -6.95 -13.32
C ASP A 62 2.70 -6.64 -14.73
N CYS A 63 3.52 -5.58 -14.89
CA CYS A 63 4.14 -5.27 -16.18
C CYS A 63 5.41 -6.07 -16.47
N GLY A 64 5.84 -6.96 -15.56
CA GLY A 64 7.02 -7.81 -15.76
C GLY A 64 8.29 -7.19 -15.21
N GLY A 65 8.19 -6.44 -14.11
CA GLY A 65 9.33 -5.82 -13.45
C GLY A 65 10.00 -4.73 -14.28
N VAL A 66 11.25 -4.43 -13.95
CA VAL A 66 12.02 -3.35 -14.59
C VAL A 66 12.12 -3.55 -16.10
N GLY A 67 12.46 -4.76 -16.55
CA GLY A 67 12.60 -5.07 -17.97
C GLY A 67 11.27 -4.93 -18.73
N GLY A 68 10.18 -5.46 -18.17
CA GLY A 68 8.87 -5.33 -18.79
C GLY A 68 8.37 -3.88 -18.86
N TYR A 69 8.69 -3.04 -17.87
CA TYR A 69 8.42 -1.61 -17.94
C TYR A 69 9.26 -0.90 -19.01
N GLU A 70 10.53 -1.27 -19.19
CA GLU A 70 11.39 -0.73 -20.25
C GLU A 70 10.86 -1.08 -21.64
N ASP A 71 10.46 -2.33 -21.86
CA ASP A 71 9.85 -2.79 -23.11
C ASP A 71 8.53 -2.05 -23.38
N LEU A 72 7.68 -1.91 -22.37
CA LEU A 72 6.44 -1.14 -22.45
C LEU A 72 6.72 0.31 -22.85
N MET A 73 7.74 0.95 -22.27
CA MET A 73 8.15 2.31 -22.65
C MET A 73 8.71 2.40 -24.06
N ALA A 74 9.42 1.37 -24.54
CA ALA A 74 9.89 1.32 -25.92
C ALA A 74 8.71 1.28 -26.90
N VAL A 75 7.72 0.41 -26.66
CA VAL A 75 6.49 0.33 -27.46
C VAL A 75 5.72 1.65 -27.44
N MET A 76 5.50 2.22 -26.26
CA MET A 76 4.69 3.44 -26.11
C MET A 76 5.33 4.71 -26.70
N ARG A 77 6.64 4.68 -27.03
CA ARG A 77 7.34 5.79 -27.71
C ARG A 77 7.15 5.77 -29.22
N ASP A 78 6.72 4.65 -29.80
CA ASP A 78 6.50 4.51 -31.23
C ASP A 78 5.02 4.17 -31.53
N PRO A 79 4.20 5.19 -31.88
CA PRO A 79 2.81 4.97 -32.29
C PRO A 79 2.63 4.07 -33.52
N THR A 80 3.69 3.78 -34.27
CA THR A 80 3.67 2.88 -35.42
C THR A 80 4.10 1.45 -35.09
N HIS A 81 4.55 1.21 -33.85
CA HIS A 81 4.89 -0.13 -33.37
C HIS A 81 3.68 -1.06 -33.45
N GLU A 82 3.89 -2.29 -33.89
CA GLU A 82 2.79 -3.26 -34.11
C GLU A 82 1.98 -3.53 -32.83
N GLU A 83 2.65 -3.48 -31.67
CA GLU A 83 2.04 -3.69 -30.36
C GLU A 83 1.48 -2.41 -29.71
N TYR A 84 1.60 -1.23 -30.33
CA TYR A 84 1.23 0.05 -29.70
C TYR A 84 -0.22 0.07 -29.22
N GLU A 85 -1.16 -0.30 -30.10
CA GLU A 85 -2.59 -0.29 -29.81
C GLU A 85 -3.00 -1.32 -28.74
N SER A 86 -2.35 -2.49 -28.73
CA SER A 86 -2.59 -3.51 -27.70
C SER A 86 -2.06 -3.05 -26.34
N THR A 87 -0.87 -2.46 -26.31
CA THR A 87 -0.22 -1.97 -25.08
C THR A 87 -0.98 -0.79 -24.49
N LEU A 88 -1.38 0.19 -25.32
CA LEU A 88 -2.22 1.31 -24.89
C LEU A 88 -3.56 0.84 -24.30
N ARG A 89 -4.17 -0.20 -24.90
CA ARG A 89 -5.41 -0.79 -24.38
C ARG A 89 -5.19 -1.47 -23.04
N TRP A 90 -4.11 -2.24 -22.89
CA TRP A 90 -3.74 -2.89 -21.63
C TRP A 90 -3.53 -1.85 -20.52
N LEU A 91 -2.90 -0.72 -20.84
CA LEU A 91 -2.73 0.44 -19.97
C LEU A 91 -4.04 1.21 -19.64
N GLY A 92 -5.20 0.74 -20.09
CA GLY A 92 -6.49 1.39 -19.86
C GLY A 92 -6.72 2.64 -20.73
N GLY A 93 -6.00 2.74 -21.85
CA GLY A 93 -6.18 3.78 -22.88
C GLY A 93 -5.54 5.12 -22.55
N ARG A 94 -4.85 5.26 -21.42
CA ARG A 94 -4.09 6.45 -21.04
C ARG A 94 -3.02 6.11 -20.01
N PHE A 95 -1.77 6.34 -20.37
CA PHE A 95 -0.65 6.28 -19.43
C PHE A 95 0.31 7.39 -19.79
N ASP A 96 0.68 8.19 -18.80
CA ASP A 96 1.67 9.24 -18.92
C ASP A 96 2.78 8.94 -17.92
N PRO A 97 3.95 8.47 -18.37
CA PRO A 97 5.05 8.06 -17.50
C PRO A 97 5.62 9.22 -16.68
N GLU A 98 5.37 10.47 -17.06
CA GLU A 98 5.87 11.66 -16.35
C GLU A 98 4.86 12.19 -15.34
N ARG A 99 3.64 11.65 -15.32
CA ARG A 99 2.56 12.15 -14.48
C ARG A 99 2.71 11.71 -13.03
N PHE A 100 3.04 12.66 -12.17
CA PHE A 100 2.95 12.52 -10.72
C PHE A 100 2.25 13.72 -10.06
N ASN A 101 1.44 13.46 -9.04
CA ASN A 101 0.89 14.52 -8.19
C ASN A 101 0.77 14.04 -6.73
N PRO A 102 1.51 14.63 -5.78
CA PRO A 102 1.50 14.19 -4.38
C PRO A 102 0.11 14.31 -3.73
N LYS A 103 -0.74 15.24 -4.20
CA LYS A 103 -2.12 15.42 -3.69
C LYS A 103 -3.05 14.27 -4.05
N MET A 104 -2.69 13.45 -5.03
CA MET A 104 -3.46 12.27 -5.44
C MET A 104 -3.13 11.04 -4.60
N VAL A 105 -2.02 11.05 -3.86
CA VAL A 105 -1.62 9.94 -2.99
C VAL A 105 -2.57 9.85 -1.79
N LYS A 106 -3.17 8.67 -1.63
CA LYS A 106 -4.09 8.38 -0.52
C LYS A 106 -3.49 7.30 0.36
N PHE A 107 -3.18 7.67 1.60
CA PHE A 107 -2.75 6.71 2.60
C PHE A 107 -3.93 6.16 3.37
N ASP A 108 -3.94 4.85 3.57
CA ASP A 108 -4.90 4.21 4.45
C ASP A 108 -4.73 4.67 5.90
N HIS A 109 -5.82 4.60 6.66
CA HIS A 109 -5.78 4.93 8.08
C HIS A 109 -4.99 3.84 8.84
N PRO A 110 -3.85 4.17 9.48
CA PRO A 110 -2.96 3.16 10.07
C PRO A 110 -3.64 2.35 11.17
N GLY A 111 -4.48 2.99 12.00
CA GLY A 111 -5.28 2.28 13.01
C GLY A 111 -6.30 1.29 12.41
N LYS A 112 -6.93 1.63 11.28
CA LYS A 112 -7.86 0.70 10.63
C LYS A 112 -7.12 -0.48 10.01
N ARG A 113 -5.96 -0.23 9.39
CA ARG A 113 -5.08 -1.29 8.90
C ARG A 113 -4.66 -2.24 10.02
N TRP A 114 -4.34 -1.70 11.19
CA TRP A 114 -4.04 -2.50 12.38
C TRP A 114 -5.24 -3.35 12.82
N ASP A 115 -6.43 -2.76 12.91
CA ASP A 115 -7.65 -3.47 13.30
C ASP A 115 -8.02 -4.58 12.31
N VAL A 116 -7.83 -4.36 11.00
CA VAL A 116 -8.04 -5.40 9.98
C VAL A 116 -7.03 -6.54 10.12
N ALA A 117 -5.76 -6.22 10.36
CA ALA A 117 -4.70 -7.22 10.45
C ALA A 117 -4.71 -8.01 11.78
N PHE A 118 -5.08 -7.37 12.90
CA PHE A 118 -4.88 -7.91 14.24
C PHE A 118 -6.06 -7.72 15.21
N GLY A 119 -7.16 -7.08 14.78
CA GLY A 119 -8.36 -6.91 15.59
C GLY A 119 -9.01 -8.24 15.94
N LYS A 120 -9.51 -8.39 17.18
CA LYS A 120 -10.25 -9.59 17.59
C LYS A 120 -11.52 -9.75 16.73
N PRO A 121 -11.95 -10.99 16.40
CA PRO A 121 -13.27 -11.18 15.82
C PRO A 121 -14.31 -10.60 16.77
N VAL A 122 -15.22 -9.77 16.24
CA VAL A 122 -16.39 -9.30 17.00
C VAL A 122 -17.09 -10.55 17.53
N GLN A 123 -17.06 -10.75 18.85
CA GLN A 123 -17.87 -11.78 19.49
C GLN A 123 -19.32 -11.49 19.10
N SER A 124 -19.92 -12.40 18.33
CA SER A 124 -21.33 -12.33 18.01
C SER A 124 -22.08 -12.24 19.33
N ARG A 125 -22.77 -11.11 19.55
CA ARG A 125 -23.67 -10.94 20.69
C ARG A 125 -24.66 -12.09 20.62
N ARG A 126 -24.47 -13.12 21.46
CA ARG A 126 -25.50 -14.13 21.73
C ARG A 126 -26.74 -13.35 22.19
N ARG A 127 -27.76 -13.30 21.34
CA ARG A 127 -29.09 -12.80 21.71
C ARG A 127 -29.51 -13.59 22.95
N GLY A 128 -29.65 -12.89 24.07
CA GLY A 128 -30.10 -13.47 25.32
C GLY A 128 -31.42 -14.20 25.11
N GLY A 129 -31.39 -15.51 25.33
CA GLY A 129 -32.59 -16.35 25.37
C GLY A 129 -33.48 -15.89 26.51
N ARG A 130 -34.70 -15.49 26.13
CA ARG A 130 -35.79 -15.09 27.01
C ARG A 130 -36.07 -16.22 28.01
N ARG A 131 -35.93 -15.97 29.32
CA ARG A 131 -36.43 -16.89 30.36
C ARG A 131 -37.95 -16.92 30.26
N THR A 132 -38.51 -18.06 29.85
CA THR A 132 -39.93 -18.36 30.05
C THR A 132 -40.09 -19.02 31.40
N SER A 133 -40.73 -18.31 32.33
CA SER A 133 -41.27 -18.90 33.55
C SER A 133 -42.48 -19.76 33.20
N SER A 134 -42.45 -21.05 33.54
CA SER A 134 -43.67 -21.86 33.65
C SER A 134 -43.84 -22.31 35.09
N ARG A 135 -44.93 -21.81 35.70
CA ARG A 135 -45.53 -22.28 36.94
C ARG A 135 -46.26 -23.60 36.71
N GLY A 136 -46.36 -24.42 37.77
CA GLY A 136 -47.30 -25.55 37.91
C GLY A 136 -46.56 -26.83 38.28
N GLY A 137 -46.84 -27.56 39.36
CA GLY A 137 -47.85 -27.48 40.43
C GLY A 137 -47.55 -28.66 41.39
N GLY A 138 -47.79 -28.48 42.69
CA GLY A 138 -47.67 -29.57 43.68
C GLY A 138 -48.89 -30.52 43.66
N PRO A 139 -49.13 -31.34 44.69
CA PRO A 139 -48.32 -31.63 45.89
C PRO A 139 -47.52 -32.94 45.81
#